data_AF-A0A925ZQA3-F1
#
_entry.id   AF-A0A925ZQA3-F1
#
_cell.length_a   1.000
_cell.length_b   1.000
_cell.length_c   1.000
_cell.angle_alpha   90.00
_cell.angle_beta   90.00
_cell.angle_gamma   90.00
#
_symmetry.space_group_name_H-M   'P 1'
#
loop_
_entity.id
_entity.type
_entity.pdbx_description
1 polymer ?
#
loop_
_entity_poly.entity_id
_entity_poly.type
_entity_poly.pdbx_seq_one_letter_code
_entity_poly.pdbx_strand_id
1 'polypeptide(L)'
;VLTDADVDRSTEQLDSARAVELEAGRQLALVEASARRDDLAIADAKIALAEAKLKSIDAMIEKTYVRAPTDGTVLARHHRVGETVSTTPTTALFVIGDLSRRRVRAEIDEIDVARVHLGDRVEVVADAWPGQRFGGAIVRVGQRVGGKTVRTERPTELQDRKVLDALIELDPGAELPVGLRVDVFALPAEQ
;
A
#
# COMPACT_ATOMS: atom_id res chain seq x y z
N VAL A 1 -15.47 12.66 2.11
CA VAL A 1 -14.27 13.51 2.02
C VAL A 1 -14.52 14.80 2.75
N LEU A 2 -13.61 15.15 3.63
CA LEU A 2 -13.58 16.46 4.25
C LEU A 2 -12.93 17.40 3.20
N THR A 3 -13.73 18.31 2.65
CA THR A 3 -13.40 19.36 1.66
C THR A 3 -12.31 20.32 2.18
N ASP A 4 -11.77 21.22 1.36
CA ASP A 4 -10.89 22.32 1.83
C ASP A 4 -11.56 23.08 3.00
N ALA A 5 -12.88 23.27 2.92
CA ALA A 5 -13.67 23.88 3.99
C ALA A 5 -13.69 23.06 5.29
N ASP A 6 -13.45 21.75 5.22
CA ASP A 6 -13.34 20.89 6.40
C ASP A 6 -11.91 20.88 6.99
N VAL A 7 -10.88 21.09 6.16
CA VAL A 7 -9.52 21.37 6.64
C VAL A 7 -9.51 22.70 7.37
N ASP A 8 -10.09 23.74 6.76
CA ASP A 8 -10.22 25.06 7.36
C ASP A 8 -10.98 24.99 8.68
N ARG A 9 -12.15 24.33 8.72
CA ARG A 9 -12.87 24.08 9.98
C ARG A 9 -12.03 23.33 11.01
N SER A 10 -11.23 22.35 10.61
CA SER A 10 -10.39 21.59 11.54
C SER A 10 -9.26 22.46 12.10
N THR A 11 -8.67 23.35 11.29
CA THR A 11 -7.67 24.31 11.74
C THR A 11 -8.25 25.35 12.70
N GLU A 12 -9.43 25.91 12.38
CA GLU A 12 -10.15 26.82 13.28
C GLU A 12 -10.51 26.14 14.61
N GLN A 13 -10.92 24.86 14.55
CA GLN A 13 -11.17 24.06 15.74
C GLN A 13 -9.89 23.86 16.57
N LEU A 14 -8.74 23.66 15.93
CA LEU A 14 -7.44 23.52 16.61
C LEU A 14 -7.04 24.80 17.32
N ASP A 15 -7.17 25.95 16.66
CA ASP A 15 -6.88 27.25 17.25
C ASP A 15 -7.81 27.56 18.42
N SER A 16 -9.10 27.25 18.28
CA SER A 16 -10.06 27.37 19.39
C SER A 16 -9.74 26.43 20.55
N ALA A 17 -9.28 25.21 20.28
CA ALA A 17 -8.90 24.22 21.30
C ALA A 17 -7.64 24.66 22.05
N ARG A 18 -6.63 25.19 21.35
CA ARG A 18 -5.42 25.77 21.95
C ARG A 18 -5.73 26.96 22.85
N ALA A 19 -6.66 27.82 22.42
CA ALA A 19 -7.09 28.95 23.26
C ALA A 19 -7.76 28.47 24.56
N VAL A 20 -8.56 27.40 24.49
CA VAL A 20 -9.20 26.79 25.67
C VAL A 20 -8.18 26.11 26.59
N GLU A 21 -7.19 25.41 26.03
CA GLU A 21 -6.09 24.81 26.81
C GLU A 21 -5.28 25.88 27.56
N LEU A 22 -4.91 26.96 26.87
CA LEU A 22 -4.16 28.07 27.47
C LEU A 22 -4.95 28.72 28.61
N GLU A 23 -6.26 28.92 28.43
CA GLU A 23 -7.12 29.49 29.46
C GLU A 23 -7.33 28.53 30.65
N ALA A 24 -7.46 27.23 30.38
CA ALA A 24 -7.53 26.20 31.43
C ALA A 24 -6.22 26.14 32.24
N GLY A 25 -5.06 26.25 31.59
CA GLY A 25 -3.76 26.34 32.26
C GLY A 25 -3.63 27.61 33.12
N ARG A 26 -4.14 28.76 32.66
CA ARG A 26 -4.19 29.98 33.48
C ARG A 26 -5.11 29.83 34.70
N GLN A 27 -6.25 29.15 34.54
CA GLN A 27 -7.15 28.85 35.65
C GLN A 27 -6.51 27.91 36.68
N LEU A 28 -5.77 26.89 36.24
CA LEU A 28 -4.99 26.03 37.14
C LEU A 28 -4.00 26.86 37.95
N ALA A 29 -3.23 27.75 37.31
CA ALA A 29 -2.27 28.60 38.01
C ALA A 29 -2.91 29.51 39.09
N LEU A 30 -4.14 29.98 38.85
CA LEU A 30 -4.91 30.75 39.84
C LEU A 30 -5.44 29.87 40.99
N VAL A 31 -5.84 28.63 40.68
CA VAL A 31 -6.34 27.67 41.66
C VAL A 31 -5.22 27.12 42.54
N GLU A 32 -4.05 26.84 41.97
CA GLU A 32 -2.82 26.49 42.68
C GLU A 32 -2.48 27.53 43.74
N ALA A 33 -2.66 28.83 43.42
CA ALA A 33 -2.46 29.93 44.37
C ALA A 33 -3.47 29.93 45.54
N SER A 34 -4.64 29.29 45.41
CA SER A 34 -5.71 29.20 46.43
C SER A 34 -5.78 27.86 47.21
N ALA A 35 -4.91 26.90 46.88
CA ALA A 35 -4.59 25.69 47.66
C ALA A 35 -5.76 24.79 48.15
N ARG A 36 -6.83 24.63 47.35
CA ARG A 36 -7.82 23.55 47.59
C ARG A 36 -7.53 22.37 46.68
N ARG A 37 -7.21 21.20 47.26
CA ARG A 37 -6.85 19.97 46.51
C ARG A 37 -7.94 19.53 45.53
N ASP A 38 -9.20 19.73 45.89
CA ASP A 38 -10.34 19.35 45.04
C ASP A 38 -10.44 20.26 43.80
N ASP A 39 -10.17 21.56 43.95
CA ASP A 39 -10.18 22.51 42.83
C ASP A 39 -8.99 22.24 41.88
N LEU A 40 -7.83 21.87 42.43
CA LEU A 40 -6.66 21.40 41.67
C LEU A 40 -6.99 20.15 40.83
N ALA A 41 -7.61 19.13 41.43
CA ALA A 41 -7.98 17.91 40.72
C ALA A 41 -9.01 18.17 39.59
N ILE A 42 -9.94 19.11 39.79
CA ILE A 42 -10.89 19.52 38.75
C ILE A 42 -10.18 20.27 37.62
N ALA A 43 -9.22 21.14 37.94
CA ALA A 43 -8.45 21.88 36.94
C ALA A 43 -7.53 20.95 36.13
N ASP A 44 -6.86 19.99 36.77
CA ASP A 44 -6.06 18.96 36.08
C ASP A 44 -6.93 18.10 35.14
N ALA A 45 -8.12 17.69 35.58
CA ALA A 45 -9.04 16.93 34.74
C ALA A 45 -9.52 17.74 33.52
N LYS A 46 -9.72 19.06 33.67
CA LYS A 46 -10.06 19.96 32.56
C LYS A 46 -8.92 20.09 31.56
N ILE A 47 -7.67 20.20 32.04
CA ILE A 47 -6.48 20.24 31.19
C ILE A 47 -6.35 18.93 30.41
N ALA A 48 -6.41 17.78 31.10
CA ALA A 48 -6.34 16.47 30.44
C ALA A 48 -7.43 16.28 29.37
N LEU A 49 -8.65 16.77 29.62
CA LEU A 49 -9.72 16.75 28.62
C LEU A 49 -9.42 17.67 27.42
N ALA A 50 -8.90 18.86 27.66
CA ALA A 50 -8.52 19.80 26.62
C ALA A 50 -7.38 19.25 25.75
N GLU A 51 -6.34 18.69 26.37
CA GLU A 51 -5.23 18.02 25.69
C GLU A 51 -5.70 16.84 24.84
N ALA A 52 -6.57 15.99 25.39
CA ALA A 52 -7.12 14.85 24.65
C ALA A 52 -7.93 15.30 23.42
N LYS A 53 -8.68 16.41 23.56
CA LYS A 53 -9.44 17.00 22.45
C LYS A 53 -8.50 17.59 21.39
N LEU A 54 -7.45 18.28 21.81
CA LEU A 54 -6.45 18.84 20.91
C LEU A 54 -5.75 17.74 20.10
N LYS A 55 -5.29 16.67 20.78
CA LYS A 55 -4.68 15.50 20.14
C LYS A 55 -5.63 14.80 19.15
N SER A 56 -6.93 14.77 19.45
CA SER A 56 -7.94 14.21 18.53
C SER A 56 -8.07 15.05 17.27
N ILE A 57 -8.07 16.38 17.39
CA ILE A 57 -8.16 17.30 16.24
C ILE A 57 -6.87 17.22 15.41
N ASP A 58 -5.69 17.21 16.04
CA ASP A 58 -4.41 16.99 15.34
C ASP A 58 -4.45 15.69 14.52
N ALA A 59 -4.95 14.61 15.11
CA ALA A 59 -5.09 13.33 14.41
C ALA A 59 -6.11 13.37 13.26
N MET A 60 -7.12 14.25 13.32
CA MET A 60 -8.06 14.47 12.21
C MET A 60 -7.41 15.25 11.07
N ILE A 61 -6.61 16.28 11.37
CA ILE A 61 -5.86 17.03 10.35
C ILE A 61 -4.86 16.14 9.64
N GLU A 62 -4.07 15.34 10.39
CA GLU A 62 -3.11 14.44 9.77
C GLU A 62 -3.77 13.42 8.84
N LYS A 63 -5.01 12.99 9.14
CA LYS A 63 -5.78 12.10 8.26
C LYS A 63 -6.26 12.76 6.98
N THR A 64 -6.25 14.08 6.88
CA THR A 64 -6.53 14.79 5.62
C THR A 64 -5.36 14.69 4.64
N TYR A 65 -4.14 14.48 5.12
CA TYR A 65 -2.97 14.28 4.28
C TYR A 65 -2.74 12.79 3.99
N VAL A 66 -2.97 12.39 2.74
CA VAL A 66 -2.64 11.02 2.29
C VAL A 66 -1.16 10.98 1.88
N ARG A 67 -0.33 10.33 2.70
CA ARG A 67 1.11 10.13 2.44
C ARG A 67 1.39 8.76 1.83
N ALA A 68 2.42 8.67 1.01
CA ALA A 68 2.89 7.39 0.49
C ALA A 68 3.50 6.56 1.64
N PRO A 69 3.15 5.27 1.79
CA PRO A 69 3.70 4.43 2.86
C PRO A 69 5.16 4.01 2.59
N THR A 70 5.58 4.01 1.32
CA THR A 70 6.91 3.61 0.87
C THR A 70 7.33 4.44 -0.33
N ASP A 71 8.64 4.54 -0.54
CA ASP A 71 9.21 5.08 -1.78
C ASP A 71 8.80 4.20 -2.98
N GLY A 72 8.56 4.82 -4.13
CA GLY A 72 8.16 4.12 -5.33
C GLY A 72 7.66 5.06 -6.42
N THR A 73 7.27 4.48 -7.55
CA THR A 73 6.70 5.22 -8.69
C THR A 73 5.17 5.05 -8.68
N VAL A 74 4.44 6.14 -8.97
CA VAL A 74 2.97 6.09 -9.12
C VAL A 74 2.64 5.39 -10.44
N LEU A 75 2.08 4.19 -10.36
CA LEU A 75 1.68 3.36 -11.50
C LEU A 75 0.30 3.72 -12.04
N ALA A 76 -0.63 4.04 -11.14
CA ALA A 76 -1.99 4.41 -11.50
C ALA A 76 -2.57 5.45 -10.53
N ARG A 77 -3.43 6.31 -11.07
CA ARG A 77 -4.24 7.27 -10.30
C ARG A 77 -5.71 6.98 -10.59
N HIS A 78 -6.44 6.54 -9.57
CA HIS A 78 -7.86 6.17 -9.72
C HIS A 78 -8.80 7.36 -9.49
N HIS A 79 -8.35 8.39 -8.78
CA HIS A 79 -9.16 9.54 -8.44
C HIS A 79 -8.62 10.86 -9.00
N ARG A 80 -9.53 11.77 -9.31
CA ARG A 80 -9.20 13.13 -9.77
C ARG A 80 -9.47 14.15 -8.67
N VAL A 81 -8.78 15.29 -8.77
CA VAL A 81 -9.04 16.44 -7.89
C VAL A 81 -10.51 16.82 -8.02
N GLY A 82 -11.20 16.97 -6.89
CA GLY A 82 -12.63 17.28 -6.83
C GLY A 82 -13.56 16.06 -6.73
N GLU A 83 -13.05 14.83 -6.81
CA GLU A 83 -13.85 13.63 -6.56
C GLU A 83 -13.97 13.30 -5.08
N THR A 84 -15.15 12.82 -4.70
CA THR A 84 -15.42 12.33 -3.35
C THR A 84 -14.91 10.90 -3.19
N VAL A 85 -13.87 10.72 -2.38
CA VAL A 85 -13.38 9.45 -1.88
C VAL A 85 -14.14 9.01 -0.61
N SER A 86 -14.54 7.74 -0.57
CA SER A 86 -15.15 7.13 0.61
C SER A 86 -14.17 6.15 1.24
N THR A 87 -14.18 6.06 2.57
CA THR A 87 -13.48 4.99 3.29
C THR A 87 -14.15 3.63 3.08
N THR A 88 -15.42 3.63 2.66
CA THR A 88 -16.24 2.44 2.46
C THR A 88 -17.09 2.58 1.20
N PRO A 89 -16.86 1.76 0.14
CA PRO A 89 -15.80 0.76 0.01
C PRO A 89 -14.41 1.39 -0.14
N THR A 90 -13.38 0.76 0.44
CA THR A 90 -12.00 1.25 0.36
C THR A 90 -11.49 1.13 -1.08
N THR A 91 -11.47 2.25 -1.79
CA THR A 91 -10.94 2.34 -3.15
C THR A 91 -9.54 2.96 -3.08
N ALA A 92 -8.56 2.33 -3.73
CA ALA A 92 -7.20 2.85 -3.76
C ALA A 92 -7.16 4.18 -4.53
N LEU A 93 -6.58 5.22 -3.94
CA LEU A 93 -6.42 6.53 -4.61
C LEU A 93 -5.34 6.49 -5.68
N PHE A 94 -4.21 5.89 -5.30
CA PHE A 94 -3.02 5.74 -6.10
C PHE A 94 -2.49 4.32 -5.94
N VAL A 95 -1.94 3.78 -7.01
CA VAL A 95 -1.15 2.55 -6.97
C VAL A 95 0.30 2.96 -7.08
N ILE A 96 1.10 2.65 -6.07
CA ILE A 96 2.52 2.92 -6.02
C ILE A 96 3.24 1.58 -6.11
N GLY A 97 4.28 1.50 -6.94
CA GLY A 97 5.13 0.33 -7.06
C GLY A 97 6.60 0.70 -7.18
N ASP A 98 7.45 -0.07 -6.54
CA ASP A 98 8.90 0.01 -6.73
C ASP A 98 9.28 -0.67 -8.05
N LEU A 99 9.86 0.10 -8.97
CA LEU A 99 10.31 -0.38 -10.28
C LEU A 99 11.77 -0.85 -10.28
N SER A 100 12.50 -0.70 -9.17
CA SER A 100 13.89 -1.16 -9.06
C SER A 100 14.01 -2.69 -9.11
N ARG A 101 13.00 -3.39 -8.59
CA ARG A 101 12.90 -4.85 -8.58
C ARG A 101 11.65 -5.31 -9.30
N ARG A 102 11.78 -5.59 -10.59
CA ARG A 102 10.66 -6.10 -11.39
C ARG A 102 10.52 -7.60 -11.20
N ARG A 103 9.28 -8.03 -11.00
CA ARG A 103 8.94 -9.44 -10.80
C ARG A 103 7.85 -9.85 -11.76
N VAL A 104 7.97 -11.08 -12.26
CA VAL A 104 6.98 -11.72 -13.12
C VAL A 104 6.28 -12.79 -12.29
N ARG A 105 4.95 -12.79 -12.33
CA ARG A 105 4.13 -13.87 -11.81
C ARG A 105 3.82 -14.82 -12.94
N ALA A 106 4.24 -16.08 -12.80
CA ALA A 106 3.99 -17.14 -13.77
C ALA A 106 3.15 -18.25 -13.13
N GLU A 107 2.34 -18.92 -13.94
CA GLU A 107 1.58 -20.11 -13.54
C GLU A 107 2.26 -21.34 -14.15
N ILE A 108 2.76 -22.24 -13.31
CA ILE A 108 3.43 -23.49 -13.72
C ILE A 108 2.41 -24.62 -13.69
N ASP A 109 2.37 -25.47 -14.70
CA ASP A 109 1.52 -26.66 -14.73
C ASP A 109 1.93 -27.67 -13.63
N GLU A 110 0.97 -28.33 -12.99
CA GLU A 110 1.22 -29.39 -11.98
C GLU A 110 2.16 -30.49 -12.51
N ILE A 111 2.12 -30.79 -13.82
CA ILE A 111 2.98 -31.82 -14.41
C ILE A 111 4.45 -31.39 -14.41
N ASP A 112 4.69 -30.09 -14.54
CA ASP A 112 6.04 -29.52 -14.70
C ASP A 112 6.61 -28.99 -13.38
N VAL A 113 5.79 -28.90 -12.33
CA VAL A 113 6.17 -28.40 -11.00
C VAL A 113 7.35 -29.17 -10.40
N ALA A 114 7.45 -30.48 -10.66
CA ALA A 114 8.53 -31.32 -10.14
C ALA A 114 9.90 -31.02 -10.77
N ARG A 115 9.92 -30.30 -11.90
CA ARG A 115 11.16 -29.93 -12.61
C ARG A 115 11.62 -28.51 -12.28
N VAL A 116 10.81 -27.73 -11.57
CA VAL A 116 11.09 -26.32 -11.29
C VAL A 116 11.48 -26.15 -9.82
N HIS A 117 12.67 -25.60 -9.60
CA HIS A 117 13.24 -25.38 -8.29
C HIS A 117 13.47 -23.89 -8.02
N LEU A 118 13.60 -23.58 -6.73
CA LEU A 118 13.94 -22.24 -6.29
C LEU A 118 15.39 -21.94 -6.68
N GLY A 119 15.61 -20.81 -7.35
CA GLY A 119 16.91 -20.41 -7.89
C GLY A 119 17.11 -20.73 -9.38
N ASP A 120 16.23 -21.50 -10.02
CA ASP A 120 16.38 -21.84 -11.43
C ASP A 120 16.39 -20.58 -12.31
N ARG A 121 17.26 -20.58 -13.32
CA ARG A 121 17.35 -19.51 -14.30
C ARG A 121 16.22 -19.66 -15.30
N VAL A 122 15.59 -18.53 -15.62
CA VAL A 122 14.49 -18.46 -16.56
C VAL A 122 14.72 -17.33 -17.54
N GLU A 123 14.13 -17.46 -18.72
CA GLU A 123 14.07 -16.40 -19.71
C GLU A 123 12.63 -15.97 -19.92
N VAL A 124 12.43 -14.66 -19.88
CA VAL A 124 11.15 -14.01 -20.08
C VAL A 124 11.15 -13.34 -21.45
N VAL A 125 10.12 -13.63 -22.25
CA VAL A 125 9.91 -13.07 -23.58
C VAL A 125 8.58 -12.33 -23.57
N ALA A 126 8.58 -11.11 -24.10
CA ALA A 126 7.39 -10.29 -24.22
C ALA A 126 7.02 -10.12 -25.69
N ASP A 127 5.75 -10.35 -26.05
CA ASP A 127 5.26 -10.17 -27.43
C ASP A 127 5.48 -8.76 -27.97
N ALA A 128 5.46 -7.77 -27.07
CA ALA A 128 5.68 -6.36 -27.41
C ALA A 128 7.14 -6.04 -27.80
N TRP A 129 8.12 -6.90 -27.47
CA TRP A 129 9.53 -6.75 -27.83
C TRP A 129 10.07 -8.01 -28.51
N PRO A 130 9.69 -8.26 -29.78
CA PRO A 130 10.15 -9.43 -30.51
C PRO A 130 11.68 -9.42 -30.63
N GLY A 131 12.34 -10.47 -30.13
CA GLY A 131 13.80 -10.65 -30.21
C GLY A 131 14.57 -10.29 -28.93
N GLN A 132 13.93 -9.67 -27.93
CA GLN A 132 14.57 -9.40 -26.64
C GLN A 132 14.18 -10.46 -25.61
N ARG A 133 15.19 -11.10 -25.00
CA ARG A 133 15.02 -12.08 -23.92
C ARG A 133 15.52 -11.45 -22.64
N PHE A 134 14.71 -11.50 -21.59
CA PHE A 134 15.07 -10.98 -20.27
C PHE A 134 15.40 -12.14 -19.35
N GLY A 135 16.62 -12.18 -18.82
CA GLY A 135 17.01 -13.16 -17.82
C GLY A 135 16.35 -12.89 -16.47
N GLY A 136 16.09 -13.96 -15.72
CA GLY A 136 15.63 -13.88 -14.35
C GLY A 136 15.89 -15.18 -13.58
N ALA A 137 15.52 -15.17 -12.30
CA ALA A 137 15.61 -16.34 -11.43
C ALA A 137 14.32 -16.53 -10.62
N ILE A 138 13.97 -17.78 -10.34
CA ILE A 138 12.80 -18.11 -9.53
C ILE A 138 13.12 -17.85 -8.06
N VAL A 139 12.46 -16.86 -7.48
CA VAL A 139 12.66 -16.48 -6.07
C VAL A 139 11.62 -17.07 -5.14
N ARG A 140 10.47 -17.51 -5.68
CA ARG A 140 9.42 -18.13 -4.90
C ARG A 140 8.58 -19.07 -5.75
N VAL A 141 8.36 -20.25 -5.20
CA VAL A 141 7.43 -21.25 -5.74
C VAL A 141 6.29 -21.38 -4.73
N GLY A 142 5.05 -21.22 -5.20
CA GLY A 142 3.85 -21.31 -4.37
C GLY A 142 3.74 -22.69 -3.75
N GLN A 143 3.12 -22.81 -2.58
CA GLN A 143 2.90 -24.12 -1.94
C GLN A 143 1.47 -24.64 -2.13
N ARG A 144 0.65 -23.90 -2.88
CA ARG A 144 -0.77 -24.20 -3.07
C ARG A 144 -1.09 -24.19 -4.54
N VAL A 145 -1.60 -25.34 -4.99
CA VAL A 145 -2.10 -25.54 -6.34
C VAL A 145 -3.49 -24.94 -6.44
N GLY A 146 -3.71 -24.10 -7.45
CA GLY A 146 -4.98 -23.44 -7.74
C GLY A 146 -5.50 -23.77 -9.14
N GLY A 147 -6.72 -23.34 -9.45
CA GLY A 147 -7.21 -23.33 -10.83
C GLY A 147 -6.46 -22.27 -11.65
N LYS A 148 -6.20 -22.58 -12.92
CA LYS A 148 -5.51 -21.68 -13.85
C LYS A 148 -6.27 -20.35 -13.98
N THR A 149 -5.60 -19.23 -13.67
CA THR A 149 -6.19 -17.89 -13.73
C THR A 149 -5.76 -17.14 -15.00
N VAL A 150 -4.60 -17.47 -15.57
CA VAL A 150 -4.10 -16.90 -16.82
C VAL A 150 -4.67 -17.68 -18.01
N ARG A 151 -5.54 -17.02 -18.80
CA ARG A 151 -6.09 -17.59 -20.03
C ARG A 151 -5.14 -17.33 -21.20
N THR A 152 -4.65 -18.39 -21.83
CA THR A 152 -4.01 -18.32 -23.14
C THR A 152 -5.13 -18.51 -24.16
N GLU A 153 -5.27 -17.67 -25.18
CA GLU A 153 -6.41 -17.72 -26.14
C GLU A 153 -6.35 -18.93 -27.11
N ARG A 154 -5.81 -20.08 -26.67
CA ARG A 154 -5.62 -21.30 -27.47
C ARG A 154 -6.85 -22.21 -27.37
N PRO A 155 -7.47 -22.61 -28.51
CA PRO A 155 -8.68 -23.43 -28.53
C PRO A 155 -8.57 -24.82 -27.86
N THR A 156 -7.35 -25.32 -27.63
CA THR A 156 -7.05 -26.65 -27.05
C THR A 156 -6.70 -26.61 -25.56
N GLU A 157 -6.88 -25.48 -24.88
CA GLU A 157 -6.50 -25.36 -23.47
C GLU A 157 -7.54 -26.02 -22.54
N LEU A 158 -7.14 -27.13 -21.90
CA LEU A 158 -7.97 -27.84 -20.89
C LEU A 158 -8.14 -26.94 -19.66
N GLN A 159 -9.39 -26.57 -19.36
CA GLN A 159 -9.76 -25.64 -18.29
C GLN A 159 -9.52 -26.17 -16.87
N ASP A 160 -9.36 -27.48 -16.71
CA ASP A 160 -9.16 -28.15 -15.40
C ASP A 160 -7.68 -28.32 -15.03
N ARG A 161 -6.75 -27.65 -15.72
CA ARG A 161 -5.34 -27.73 -15.36
C ARG A 161 -5.07 -26.98 -14.05
N LYS A 162 -4.56 -27.75 -13.10
CA LYS A 162 -4.03 -27.29 -11.84
C LYS A 162 -2.70 -26.61 -12.07
N VAL A 163 -2.55 -25.40 -11.55
CA VAL A 163 -1.33 -24.61 -11.68
C VAL A 163 -0.77 -24.20 -10.34
N LEU A 164 0.53 -23.96 -10.32
CA LEU A 164 1.26 -23.44 -9.18
C LEU A 164 1.80 -22.05 -9.52
N ASP A 165 1.53 -21.09 -8.64
CA ASP A 165 2.07 -19.74 -8.76
C ASP A 165 3.60 -19.74 -8.53
N ALA A 166 4.36 -19.16 -9.44
CA ALA A 166 5.77 -18.86 -9.25
C ALA A 166 6.04 -17.36 -9.41
N LEU A 167 7.00 -16.87 -8.63
CA LEU A 167 7.50 -15.51 -8.68
C LEU A 167 8.94 -15.53 -9.17
N ILE A 168 9.17 -14.80 -10.25
CA ILE A 168 10.46 -14.66 -10.91
C ILE A 168 10.95 -13.25 -10.69
N GLU A 169 12.18 -13.08 -10.24
CA GLU A 169 12.86 -11.79 -10.17
C GLU A 169 13.70 -11.62 -11.44
N LEU A 170 13.49 -10.49 -12.13
CA LEU A 170 14.20 -10.18 -13.38
C LEU A 170 15.58 -9.58 -13.08
N ASP A 171 16.53 -9.84 -13.96
CA ASP A 171 17.85 -9.23 -13.91
C ASP A 171 17.76 -7.69 -14.12
N PRO A 172 18.66 -6.90 -13.49
CA PRO A 172 18.65 -5.45 -13.61
C PRO A 172 18.85 -5.01 -15.07
N GLY A 173 18.01 -4.10 -15.56
CA GLY A 173 18.00 -3.62 -16.95
C GLY A 173 16.79 -4.06 -17.77
N ALA A 174 15.93 -4.93 -17.24
CA ALA A 174 14.69 -5.34 -17.91
C ALA A 174 13.59 -4.28 -17.81
N GLU A 175 13.49 -3.36 -18.79
CA GLU A 175 12.45 -2.31 -18.84
C GLU A 175 11.08 -2.82 -19.34
N LEU A 176 10.44 -3.65 -18.53
CA LEU A 176 9.11 -4.17 -18.81
C LEU A 176 8.03 -3.36 -18.06
N PRO A 177 6.99 -2.86 -18.75
CA PRO A 177 5.80 -2.28 -18.12
C PRO A 177 5.08 -3.28 -17.20
N VAL A 178 4.56 -2.79 -16.07
CA VAL A 178 3.77 -3.61 -15.13
C VAL A 178 2.44 -3.98 -15.78
N GLY A 179 2.05 -5.26 -15.66
CA GLY A 179 0.80 -5.78 -16.23
C GLY A 179 0.93 -6.29 -17.67
N LEU A 180 2.11 -6.20 -18.27
CA LEU A 180 2.39 -6.83 -19.56
C LEU A 180 2.33 -8.36 -19.44
N ARG A 181 1.70 -9.00 -20.42
CA ARG A 181 1.71 -10.47 -20.54
C ARG A 181 3.03 -10.90 -21.16
N VAL A 182 3.63 -11.92 -20.58
CA VAL A 182 4.93 -12.45 -20.98
C VAL A 182 4.91 -13.97 -20.91
N ASP A 183 5.68 -14.59 -21.80
CA ASP A 183 5.96 -16.01 -21.76
C ASP A 183 7.27 -16.26 -21.01
N VAL A 184 7.28 -17.30 -20.18
CA VAL A 184 8.44 -17.67 -19.37
C VAL A 184 8.92 -19.06 -19.78
N PHE A 185 10.20 -19.16 -20.06
CA PHE A 185 10.88 -20.40 -20.39
C PHE A 185 11.89 -20.73 -19.29
N ALA A 186 11.74 -21.88 -18.63
CA ALA A 186 12.74 -22.37 -17.70
C ALA A 186 13.96 -22.88 -18.48
N LEU A 187 15.15 -22.44 -18.10
CA LEU A 187 16.39 -22.99 -18.65
C LEU A 187 16.71 -24.27 -17.88
N PRO A 188 17.01 -25.39 -18.56
CA PRO A 188 17.42 -26.60 -17.87
C PRO A 188 18.72 -26.33 -17.09
N ALA A 189 18.76 -26.76 -15.83
CA ALA A 189 20.00 -26.76 -15.07
C ALA A 189 20.99 -27.69 -15.77
N GLU A 190 22.14 -27.15 -16.20
CA GLU A 190 23.28 -27.99 -16.57
C GLU A 190 23.70 -28.77 -15.32
N GLN A 191 23.72 -30.11 -15.46
CA GLN A 191 24.02 -31.07 -14.40
C GLN A 191 25.48 -30.98 -13.94
#